data_AF-A0A6S7DSH7-F1
#
_entry.id   AF-A0A6S7DSH7-F1
#
_cell.length_a   1.000
_cell.length_b   1.000
_cell.length_c   1.000
_cell.angle_alpha   90.00
_cell.angle_beta   90.00
_cell.angle_gamma   90.00
#
_symmetry.space_group_name_H-M   'P 1'
#
loop_
_entity.id
_entity.type
_entity.pdbx_description
1 polymer ?
#
loop_
_entity_poly.entity_id
_entity_poly.type
_entity_poly.pdbx_seq_one_letter_code
_entity_poly.pdbx_strand_id
1 'polypeptide(L)'
;MATGKPDAWSLFLTAHALVVEEIEKRLSAAGLPPLAWYDALWALERAPDGTARMFEMAERMVIARYNLTRLMDRIEAAGLVERFRSDEDRRATYARITPEGLALRRRMWKVYGPAIDELFLSQLPPAQQDAMAEQFRQIARHVRALSRTPA
;
A
#
# COMPACT_ATOMS: atom_id res chain seq x y z
N MET A 1 -14.21 36.54 -11.65
CA MET A 1 -12.90 36.32 -11.00
C MET A 1 -13.13 35.45 -9.76
N ALA A 2 -13.06 34.12 -9.92
CA ALA A 2 -13.24 33.19 -8.81
C ALA A 2 -11.87 32.92 -8.16
N THR A 3 -11.69 33.45 -6.96
CA THR A 3 -10.66 33.17 -5.93
C THR A 3 -9.51 32.23 -6.35
N GLY A 4 -8.41 32.83 -6.81
CA GLY A 4 -7.23 32.17 -7.38
C GLY A 4 -6.32 31.44 -6.40
N LYS A 5 -6.84 30.50 -5.60
CA LYS A 5 -6.00 29.47 -4.94
C LYS A 5 -6.25 28.12 -5.60
N PRO A 6 -5.21 27.35 -5.94
CA PRO A 6 -5.36 25.98 -6.40
C PRO A 6 -6.13 25.17 -5.35
N ASP A 7 -7.13 24.40 -5.79
CA ASP A 7 -7.78 23.42 -4.94
C ASP A 7 -6.82 22.25 -4.70
N ALA A 8 -6.01 22.37 -3.64
CA ALA A 8 -5.01 21.40 -3.27
C ALA A 8 -5.61 20.01 -3.01
N TRP A 9 -6.86 19.93 -2.57
CA TRP A 9 -7.55 18.67 -2.33
C TRP A 9 -7.90 17.97 -3.64
N SER A 10 -8.56 18.67 -4.58
CA SER A 10 -8.89 18.12 -5.89
C SER A 10 -7.64 17.72 -6.68
N LEU A 11 -6.59 18.54 -6.64
CA LEU A 11 -5.33 18.25 -7.32
C LEU A 11 -4.62 17.03 -6.70
N PHE A 12 -4.62 16.89 -5.37
CA PHE A 12 -4.08 15.72 -4.70
C PHE A 12 -4.80 14.44 -5.15
N LEU A 13 -6.14 14.43 -5.14
CA LEU A 13 -6.93 13.27 -5.56
C LEU A 13 -6.69 12.93 -7.04
N THR A 14 -6.63 13.94 -7.90
CA THR A 14 -6.39 13.77 -9.34
C THR A 14 -4.99 13.21 -9.60
N ALA A 15 -3.95 13.80 -9.01
CA ALA A 15 -2.58 13.32 -9.15
C ALA A 15 -2.42 11.89 -8.62
N HIS A 16 -3.00 11.59 -7.45
CA HIS A 16 -3.00 10.25 -6.88
C HIS A 16 -3.62 9.22 -7.84
N ALA A 17 -4.83 9.50 -8.35
CA ALA A 17 -5.53 8.59 -9.24
C ALA A 17 -4.74 8.33 -10.53
N LEU A 18 -4.23 9.38 -11.18
CA LEU A 18 -3.48 9.25 -12.43
C LEU A 18 -2.16 8.50 -12.25
N VAL A 19 -1.42 8.78 -11.17
CA VAL A 19 -0.16 8.09 -10.88
C VAL A 19 -0.41 6.61 -10.61
N VAL A 20 -1.41 6.27 -9.80
CA VAL A 20 -1.76 4.87 -9.50
C VAL A 20 -2.22 4.13 -10.75
N GLU A 21 -3.08 4.75 -11.57
CA GLU A 21 -3.55 4.15 -12.83
C GLU A 21 -2.39 3.83 -13.78
N GLU A 22 -1.44 4.76 -13.92
CA GLU A 22 -0.25 4.55 -14.76
C GLU A 22 0.68 3.46 -14.20
N ILE A 23 0.86 3.38 -12.88
CA ILE A 23 1.61 2.28 -12.25
C ILE A 23 0.93 0.93 -12.51
N GLU A 24 -0.40 0.85 -12.41
CA GLU A 24 -1.12 -0.39 -12.70
C GLU A 24 -0.96 -0.81 -14.16
N LYS A 25 -1.02 0.14 -15.11
CA LYS A 25 -0.73 -0.13 -16.53
C LYS A 25 0.67 -0.69 -16.72
N ARG A 26 1.69 -0.10 -16.09
CA ARG A 26 3.09 -0.55 -16.18
C ARG A 26 3.30 -1.93 -15.57
N LEU A 27 2.68 -2.23 -14.43
CA LEU A 27 2.71 -3.57 -13.84
C LEU A 27 2.06 -4.61 -14.77
N SER A 28 0.90 -4.27 -15.33
CA SER A 28 0.20 -5.15 -16.28
C SER A 28 1.04 -5.42 -17.54
N ALA A 29 1.64 -4.38 -18.13
CA ALA A 29 2.54 -4.50 -19.29
C ALA A 29 3.77 -5.37 -19.00
N ALA A 30 4.24 -5.40 -17.76
CA ALA A 30 5.33 -6.26 -17.30
C ALA A 30 4.88 -7.70 -16.93
N GLY A 31 3.61 -8.05 -17.12
CA GLY A 31 3.05 -9.35 -16.74
C GLY A 31 2.99 -9.59 -15.23
N LEU A 32 2.85 -8.52 -14.44
CA LEU A 32 2.79 -8.56 -12.98
C LEU A 32 1.36 -8.35 -12.48
N PRO A 33 1.02 -8.84 -11.27
CA PRO A 33 -0.31 -8.68 -10.72
C PRO A 33 -0.62 -7.21 -10.35
N PRO A 34 -1.89 -6.89 -10.06
CA PRO A 34 -2.31 -5.55 -9.65
C PRO A 34 -1.55 -5.02 -8.43
N LEU A 35 -1.45 -3.69 -8.30
CA LEU A 35 -0.67 -3.03 -7.25
C LEU A 35 -1.11 -3.43 -5.83
N ALA A 36 -2.38 -3.79 -5.65
CA ALA A 36 -2.90 -4.34 -4.39
C ALA A 36 -2.14 -5.57 -3.88
N TRP A 37 -1.57 -6.41 -4.77
CA TRP A 37 -0.76 -7.56 -4.37
C TRP A 37 0.57 -7.11 -3.76
N TYR A 38 1.19 -6.07 -4.32
CA TYR A 38 2.39 -5.47 -3.74
C TYR A 38 2.10 -4.96 -2.33
N ASP A 39 1.00 -4.24 -2.14
CA ASP A 39 0.62 -3.66 -0.85
C ASP A 39 0.41 -4.73 0.23
N ALA A 40 -0.30 -5.82 -0.08
CA ALA A 40 -0.49 -6.94 0.84
C ALA A 40 0.81 -7.67 1.19
N LEU A 41 1.63 -7.99 0.18
CA LEU A 41 2.92 -8.67 0.38
C LEU A 41 3.90 -7.78 1.16
N TRP A 42 3.91 -6.48 0.87
CA TRP A 42 4.74 -5.51 1.58
C TRP A 42 4.31 -5.32 3.03
N ALA A 43 3.00 -5.33 3.30
CA ALA A 43 2.46 -5.28 4.67
C ALA A 43 2.93 -6.48 5.50
N LEU A 44 2.98 -7.69 4.91
CA LEU A 44 3.50 -8.89 5.56
C LEU A 44 5.02 -8.85 5.71
N GLU A 45 5.77 -8.49 4.66
CA GLU A 45 7.25 -8.39 4.71
C GLU A 45 7.75 -7.43 5.80
N ARG A 46 6.98 -6.37 6.11
CA ARG A 46 7.29 -5.43 7.19
C ARG A 46 6.78 -5.85 8.57
N ALA A 47 5.93 -6.87 8.64
CA ALA A 47 5.46 -7.39 9.92
C ALA A 47 6.55 -8.26 10.56
N PRO A 48 6.57 -8.37 11.90
CA PRO A 48 7.44 -9.32 12.58
C PRO A 48 7.31 -10.71 11.98
N ASP A 49 8.44 -11.35 11.68
CA ASP A 49 8.52 -12.70 11.10
C ASP A 49 7.73 -12.89 9.80
N GLY A 50 7.51 -11.82 9.03
CA GLY A 50 6.75 -11.88 7.78
C GLY A 50 5.26 -12.22 8.00
N THR A 51 4.75 -12.04 9.22
CA THR A 51 3.48 -12.62 9.67
C THR A 51 2.57 -11.56 10.28
N ALA A 52 1.29 -11.56 9.93
CA ALA A 52 0.29 -10.68 10.54
C ALA A 52 -1.05 -11.37 10.73
N ARG A 53 -1.83 -10.90 11.71
CA ARG A 53 -3.23 -11.31 11.88
C ARG A 53 -4.07 -10.74 10.73
N MET A 54 -4.99 -11.55 10.20
CA MET A 54 -5.85 -11.15 9.08
C MET A 54 -6.68 -9.90 9.39
N PHE A 55 -7.11 -9.69 10.65
CA PHE A 55 -7.86 -8.48 11.01
C PHE A 55 -6.99 -7.22 11.04
N GLU A 56 -5.68 -7.35 11.27
CA GLU A 56 -4.73 -6.22 11.30
C GLU A 56 -4.24 -5.85 9.89
N MET A 57 -4.38 -6.75 8.91
CA MET A 57 -3.87 -6.53 7.56
C MET A 57 -4.44 -5.26 6.92
N ALA A 58 -5.73 -4.95 7.14
CA ALA A 58 -6.36 -3.75 6.60
C ALA A 58 -5.79 -2.44 7.18
N GLU A 59 -5.16 -2.49 8.34
CA GLU A 59 -4.49 -1.34 8.96
C GLU A 59 -3.02 -1.21 8.52
N ARG A 60 -2.42 -2.33 8.10
CA ARG A 60 -1.03 -2.40 7.61
C ARG A 60 -0.93 -2.04 6.11
N MET A 61 -1.99 -2.28 5.36
CA MET A 61 -2.10 -1.94 3.93
C MET A 61 -2.42 -0.45 3.72
N VAL A 62 -1.81 0.14 2.70
CA VAL A 62 -1.89 1.58 2.42
C VAL A 62 -2.76 1.88 1.19
N ILE A 63 -2.76 0.99 0.20
CA ILE A 63 -3.31 1.22 -1.14
C ILE A 63 -4.67 0.51 -1.29
N ALA A 64 -4.79 -0.75 -0.87
CA ALA A 64 -5.98 -1.56 -1.13
C ALA A 64 -6.62 -2.12 0.14
N ARG A 65 -7.46 -1.31 0.80
CA ARG A 65 -8.16 -1.72 2.04
C ARG A 65 -9.47 -2.48 1.81
N TYR A 66 -10.00 -2.44 0.59
CA TYR A 66 -11.27 -3.08 0.22
C TYR A 66 -11.06 -4.51 -0.26
N ASN A 67 -12.06 -5.38 0.00
CA ASN A 67 -12.04 -6.78 -0.44
C ASN A 67 -10.81 -7.58 0.01
N LEU A 68 -10.23 -7.22 1.17
CA LEU A 68 -9.01 -7.84 1.71
C LEU A 68 -9.09 -9.37 1.72
N THR A 69 -10.19 -9.95 2.18
CA THR A 69 -10.37 -11.42 2.19
C THR A 69 -10.19 -12.01 0.80
N ARG A 70 -10.89 -11.47 -0.21
CA ARG A 70 -10.80 -11.94 -1.61
C ARG A 70 -9.43 -11.68 -2.23
N LEU A 71 -8.74 -10.62 -1.81
CA LEU A 71 -7.35 -10.38 -2.22
C LEU A 71 -6.43 -11.47 -1.66
N MET A 72 -6.50 -11.70 -0.34
CA MET A 72 -5.68 -12.70 0.34
C MET A 72 -5.97 -14.12 -0.13
N ASP A 73 -7.23 -14.45 -0.45
CA ASP A 73 -7.60 -15.74 -1.05
C ASP A 73 -6.86 -15.97 -2.38
N ARG A 74 -6.76 -14.95 -3.24
CA ARG A 74 -6.04 -15.06 -4.52
C ARG A 74 -4.53 -15.13 -4.34
N ILE A 75 -3.98 -14.39 -3.38
CA ILE A 75 -2.54 -14.41 -3.07
C ILE A 75 -2.14 -15.76 -2.48
N GLU A 76 -2.97 -16.35 -1.61
CA GLU A 76 -2.75 -17.70 -1.08
C GLU A 76 -2.89 -18.76 -2.17
N ALA A 77 -3.92 -18.67 -3.02
CA ALA A 77 -4.09 -19.59 -4.16
C ALA A 77 -2.90 -19.53 -5.15
N ALA A 78 -2.18 -18.42 -5.20
CA ALA A 78 -0.96 -18.26 -5.98
C ALA A 78 0.32 -18.75 -5.24
N GLY A 79 0.19 -19.30 -4.03
CA GLY A 79 1.31 -19.80 -3.22
C GLY A 79 2.23 -18.72 -2.64
N LEU A 80 1.76 -17.46 -2.59
CA LEU A 80 2.60 -16.32 -2.17
C LEU A 80 2.47 -16.02 -0.67
N VAL A 81 1.42 -16.56 -0.05
CA VAL A 81 1.10 -16.43 1.36
C VAL A 81 0.52 -17.75 1.86
N GLU A 82 0.82 -18.11 3.10
CA GLU A 82 0.18 -19.20 3.82
C GLU A 82 -0.69 -18.64 4.94
N ARG A 83 -1.96 -19.08 5.03
CA ARG A 83 -2.81 -18.79 6.19
C ARG A 83 -2.86 -19.95 7.16
N PHE A 84 -2.76 -19.63 8.44
CA PHE A 84 -2.80 -20.61 9.51
C PHE A 84 -3.51 -20.05 10.76
N ARG A 85 -3.95 -20.95 11.64
CA ARG A 85 -4.49 -20.60 12.95
C ARG A 85 -3.40 -20.75 13.99
N SER A 86 -3.37 -19.85 14.98
CA SER A 86 -2.46 -20.02 16.12
C SER A 86 -2.98 -21.13 17.04
N ASP A 87 -2.06 -21.89 17.62
CA ASP A 87 -2.37 -22.87 18.66
C ASP A 87 -2.80 -22.19 19.97
N GLU A 88 -2.27 -21.00 20.24
CA GLU A 88 -2.59 -20.19 21.44
C GLU A 88 -3.94 -19.47 21.30
N ASP A 89 -4.31 -19.06 20.09
CA ASP A 89 -5.60 -18.44 19.78
C ASP A 89 -6.17 -19.00 18.48
N ARG A 90 -6.94 -20.08 18.61
CA ARG A 90 -7.58 -20.78 17.49
C ARG A 90 -8.65 -19.94 16.77
N ARG A 91 -9.06 -18.81 17.36
CA ARG A 91 -9.99 -17.85 16.73
C ARG A 91 -9.27 -16.84 15.84
N ALA A 92 -7.97 -16.64 16.03
CA ALA A 92 -7.17 -15.77 15.20
C ALA A 92 -6.64 -16.51 13.95
N THR A 93 -6.90 -15.93 12.78
CA THR A 93 -6.28 -16.35 11.52
C THR A 93 -5.12 -15.43 11.20
N TYR A 94 -3.97 -16.04 10.92
CA TYR A 94 -2.74 -15.37 10.55
C TYR A 94 -2.45 -15.61 9.08
N ALA A 95 -1.67 -14.73 8.49
CA ALA A 95 -1.10 -14.86 7.17
C ALA A 95 0.42 -14.65 7.27
N ARG A 96 1.19 -15.48 6.57
CA ARG A 96 2.65 -15.36 6.48
C ARG A 96 3.06 -15.33 5.02
N ILE A 97 3.96 -14.40 4.66
CA ILE A 97 4.52 -14.34 3.32
C ILE A 97 5.48 -15.52 3.05
N THR A 98 5.36 -16.13 1.88
CA THR A 98 6.25 -17.22 1.44
C THR A 98 7.52 -16.67 0.75
N PRO A 99 8.56 -17.48 0.54
CA PRO A 99 9.71 -17.09 -0.29
C PRO A 99 9.31 -16.60 -1.69
N GLU A 100 8.31 -17.23 -2.30
CA GLU A 100 7.76 -16.86 -3.62
C GLU A 100 7.04 -15.51 -3.55
N GLY A 101 6.28 -15.26 -2.48
CA GLY A 101 5.68 -13.96 -2.19
C GLY A 101 6.72 -12.85 -2.09
N LEU A 102 7.80 -13.08 -1.34
CA LEU A 102 8.93 -12.15 -1.23
C LEU A 102 9.59 -11.90 -2.60
N ALA A 103 9.78 -12.95 -3.39
CA ALA A 103 10.37 -12.85 -4.73
C ALA A 103 9.48 -12.03 -5.67
N LEU A 104 8.16 -12.25 -5.66
CA LEU A 104 7.23 -11.48 -6.46
C LEU A 104 7.19 -10.01 -6.04
N ARG A 105 7.12 -9.71 -4.74
CA ARG A 105 7.14 -8.33 -4.25
C ARG A 105 8.40 -7.59 -4.68
N ARG A 106 9.58 -8.25 -4.63
CA ARG A 106 10.83 -7.69 -5.16
C ARG A 106 10.78 -7.45 -6.67
N ARG A 107 10.18 -8.35 -7.45
CA ARG A 107 9.99 -8.15 -8.90
C ARG A 107 9.08 -6.96 -9.19
N MET A 108 7.98 -6.84 -8.47
CA MET A 108 7.06 -5.69 -8.58
C MET A 108 7.77 -4.38 -8.24
N TRP A 109 8.64 -4.35 -7.22
CA TRP A 109 9.40 -3.15 -6.87
C TRP A 109 10.31 -2.65 -8.00
N LYS A 110 10.83 -3.54 -8.85
CA LYS A 110 11.65 -3.13 -10.02
C LYS A 110 10.87 -2.34 -11.06
N VAL A 111 9.53 -2.41 -11.04
CA VAL A 111 8.64 -1.58 -11.89
C VAL A 111 8.07 -0.42 -11.08
N TYR A 112 7.58 -0.70 -9.87
CA TYR A 112 6.90 0.28 -9.04
C TYR A 112 7.84 1.38 -8.54
N GLY A 113 9.05 1.04 -8.07
CA GLY A 113 10.02 2.01 -7.56
C GLY A 113 10.40 3.08 -8.58
N PRO A 114 10.88 2.70 -9.78
CA PRO A 114 11.19 3.65 -10.85
C PRO A 114 9.97 4.47 -11.30
N ALA A 115 8.78 3.87 -11.33
CA ALA A 115 7.56 4.59 -11.68
C ALA A 115 7.20 5.68 -10.64
N ILE A 116 7.38 5.44 -9.34
CA ILE A 116 7.21 6.48 -8.31
C ILE A 116 8.21 7.62 -8.53
N ASP A 117 9.47 7.28 -8.81
CA ASP A 117 10.52 8.28 -9.01
C ASP A 117 10.22 9.17 -10.22
N GLU A 118 9.89 8.57 -11.36
CA GLU A 118 9.58 9.26 -12.61
C GLU A 118 8.28 10.08 -12.53
N LEU A 119 7.19 9.47 -12.06
CA LEU A 119 5.86 10.06 -12.15
C LEU A 119 5.56 11.04 -11.01
N PHE A 120 6.29 10.96 -9.89
CA PHE A 120 5.99 11.73 -8.69
C PHE A 120 7.20 12.47 -8.11
N LEU A 121 8.25 11.77 -7.70
CA LEU A 121 9.36 12.41 -6.95
C LEU A 121 10.15 13.39 -7.83
N SER A 122 10.53 12.98 -9.04
CA SER A 122 11.32 13.81 -9.97
C SER A 122 10.58 15.06 -10.48
N GLN A 123 9.27 15.16 -10.27
CA GLN A 123 8.47 16.34 -10.60
C GLN A 123 8.66 17.48 -9.58
N LEU A 124 9.35 17.22 -8.47
CA LEU A 124 9.57 18.16 -7.38
C LEU A 124 11.06 18.26 -7.04
N PRO A 125 11.61 19.48 -6.84
CA PRO A 125 12.93 19.67 -6.26
C PRO A 125 13.04 18.99 -4.88
N PRO A 126 14.22 18.49 -4.47
CA PRO A 126 14.38 17.75 -3.21
C PRO A 126 13.83 18.48 -1.97
N ALA A 127 14.06 19.80 -1.86
CA ALA A 127 13.53 20.60 -0.76
C ALA A 127 11.99 20.64 -0.72
N GLN A 128 11.32 20.56 -1.87
CA GLN A 128 9.85 20.49 -1.93
C GLN A 128 9.34 19.08 -1.59
N GLN A 129 10.09 18.02 -1.92
CA GLN A 129 9.74 16.66 -1.51
C GLN A 129 9.76 16.52 0.01
N ASP A 130 10.78 17.05 0.69
CA ASP A 130 10.89 17.03 2.16
C ASP A 130 9.74 17.81 2.82
N ALA A 131 9.43 19.01 2.29
CA ALA A 131 8.33 19.83 2.77
C ALA A 131 6.98 19.11 2.61
N MET A 132 6.73 18.51 1.44
CA MET A 132 5.52 17.74 1.16
C MET A 132 5.41 16.51 2.07
N ALA A 133 6.51 15.80 2.31
CA ALA A 133 6.55 14.66 3.22
C ALA A 133 6.16 15.06 4.65
N GLU A 134 6.65 16.20 5.16
CA GLU A 134 6.25 16.69 6.48
C GLU A 134 4.78 17.10 6.54
N GLN A 135 4.27 17.76 5.49
CA GLN A 135 2.84 18.11 5.38
C GLN A 135 1.95 16.87 5.42
N PHE A 136 2.28 15.83 4.63
CA PHE A 136 1.55 14.56 4.67
C PHE A 136 1.66 13.86 6.03
N ARG A 137 2.83 13.90 6.69
CA ARG A 137 2.97 13.38 8.07
C ARG A 137 2.06 14.11 9.05
N GLN A 138 1.95 15.44 8.96
CA GLN A 138 1.06 16.23 9.81
C GLN A 138 -0.40 15.83 9.61
N ILE A 139 -0.84 15.71 8.35
CA ILE A 139 -2.20 15.27 8.00
C ILE A 139 -2.47 13.85 8.53
N ALA A 140 -1.56 12.91 8.28
CA ALA A 140 -1.69 11.52 8.75
C ALA A 140 -1.75 11.42 10.29
N ARG A 141 -0.93 12.22 11.01
CA ARG A 141 -0.98 12.29 12.48
C ARG A 141 -2.33 12.78 12.98
N HIS A 142 -2.86 13.83 12.37
CA HIS A 142 -4.16 14.40 12.75
C HIS A 142 -5.30 13.37 12.57
N VAL A 143 -5.37 12.71 11.41
CA VAL A 143 -6.40 11.68 11.14
C VAL A 143 -6.28 10.48 12.11
N ARG A 144 -5.06 10.03 12.39
CA ARG A 144 -4.82 8.94 13.35
C ARG A 144 -5.22 9.30 14.77
N ALA A 145 -5.03 10.55 15.18
CA ALA A 145 -5.44 11.02 16.51
C ALA A 145 -6.98 10.96 16.66
N LEU A 146 -7.72 11.42 15.65
CA LEU A 146 -9.20 11.35 15.65
C LEU A 146 -9.72 9.90 15.69
N SER A 147 -9.01 8.96 15.07
CA SER A 147 -9.40 7.55 15.04
C SER A 147 -9.11 6.80 16.36
N ARG A 148 -8.37 7.42 17.30
CA ARG A 148 -7.98 6.84 18.60
C ARG A 148 -8.84 7.33 19.77
N THR A 149 -9.68 8.33 19.57
CA THR A 149 -10.62 8.79 20.60
C THR A 149 -11.80 7.80 20.66
N PRO A 150 -12.05 7.12 21.79
CA PRO A 150 -13.26 6.34 21.95
C PRO A 150 -14.48 7.27 21.90
N ALA A 151 -15.54 6.84 21.23
CA ALA A 151 -16.86 7.45 21.37
C ALA A 151 -17.38 7.29 22.81
#